data_AF-A0A197KFK1-F1
#
_entry.id   AF-A0A197KFK1-F1
#
_cell.length_a   1.000
_cell.length_b   1.000
_cell.length_c   1.000
_cell.angle_alpha   90.00
_cell.angle_beta   90.00
_cell.angle_gamma   90.00
#
_symmetry.space_group_name_H-M   'P 1'
#
loop_
_entity.id
_entity.type
_entity.pdbx_description
1 polymer ?
#
loop_
_entity_poly.entity_id
_entity_poly.type
_entity_poly.pdbx_seq_one_letter_code
_entity_poly.pdbx_strand_id
1 'polypeptide(L)' 'MAKAQRISVSKSHASRSKRQPTAYNLYIKDELPKYKATHPNIEHKEAFRQVAYLWKYAPENPNRTPS' A
#
# COMPACT_ATOMS: atom_id res chain seq x y z
N MET A 1 34.63 -14.32 20.66
CA MET A 1 33.22 -14.19 21.11
C MET A 1 32.52 -13.17 20.22
N ALA A 2 31.40 -13.55 19.60
CA ALA A 2 30.67 -12.77 18.61
C ALA A 2 29.83 -11.65 19.24
N LYS A 3 29.80 -10.45 18.63
CA LYS A 3 28.70 -9.48 18.76
C LYS A 3 28.51 -8.70 17.46
N ALA A 4 27.60 -9.19 16.62
CA ALA A 4 27.04 -8.43 15.51
C ALA A 4 26.23 -7.25 16.07
N GLN A 5 26.66 -6.03 15.77
CA GLN A 5 25.90 -4.83 16.12
C GLN A 5 24.85 -4.57 15.05
N ARG A 6 23.61 -4.48 15.54
CA ARG A 6 22.38 -4.29 14.78
C ARG A 6 22.39 -2.91 14.13
N ILE A 7 22.17 -2.86 12.83
CA ILE A 7 21.96 -1.63 12.08
C ILE A 7 20.69 -0.96 12.60
N SER A 8 20.82 0.11 13.38
CA SER A 8 19.73 1.03 13.67
C SER A 8 19.64 2.04 12.53
N VAL A 9 18.82 1.75 11.51
CA VAL A 9 18.42 2.76 10.53
C VAL A 9 17.55 3.79 11.24
N SER A 10 18.14 4.94 11.53
CA SER A 10 17.44 6.13 12.01
C SER A 10 16.52 6.64 10.91
N LYS A 11 15.21 6.64 11.22
CA LYS A 11 14.14 7.11 10.35
C LYS A 11 14.24 8.62 10.18
N SER A 12 14.87 9.07 9.10
CA SER A 12 14.96 10.48 8.71
C SER A 12 13.56 10.98 8.34
N HIS A 13 12.94 11.71 9.27
CA HIS A 13 11.66 12.37 9.08
C HIS A 13 11.93 13.80 8.60
N ALA A 14 12.09 14.02 7.30
CA ALA A 14 12.15 15.38 6.76
C ALA A 14 11.68 15.45 5.31
N SER A 15 10.58 16.19 5.14
CA SER A 15 10.21 17.01 3.98
C SER A 15 10.07 16.34 2.61
N ARG A 16 9.28 15.26 2.51
CA ARG A 16 8.51 15.09 1.27
C ARG A 16 7.27 15.95 1.42
N SER A 17 7.22 17.04 0.65
CA SER A 17 5.99 17.76 0.31
C SER A 17 4.84 16.76 0.26
N LYS A 18 3.70 17.07 0.89
CA LYS A 18 2.48 16.26 0.81
C LYS A 18 2.07 16.25 -0.67
N ARG A 19 2.74 15.43 -1.48
CA ARG A 19 2.41 15.19 -2.88
C ARG A 19 0.97 14.76 -2.85
N GLN A 20 0.15 15.39 -3.69
CA GLN A 20 -1.25 15.01 -3.79
C GLN A 20 -1.29 13.48 -3.92
N PRO A 21 -2.06 12.80 -3.06
CA PRO A 21 -2.15 11.36 -3.12
C PRO A 21 -2.59 10.98 -4.53
N THR A 22 -1.79 10.14 -5.19
CA THR A 22 -2.13 9.62 -6.52
C THR A 22 -3.45 8.84 -6.43
N ALA A 23 -4.15 8.69 -7.56
CA ALA A 23 -5.41 7.93 -7.62
C ALA A 23 -5.27 6.51 -7.01
N TYR A 24 -4.12 5.85 -7.25
CA TYR A 24 -3.79 4.59 -6.60
C TYR A 24 -3.80 4.67 -5.07
N ASN A 25 -3.13 5.66 -4.49
CA ASN A 25 -3.03 5.80 -3.04
C ASN A 25 -4.38 6.16 -2.40
N LEU A 26 -5.23 6.91 -3.12
CA LEU A 26 -6.61 7.17 -2.70
C LEU A 26 -7.44 5.89 -2.72
N TYR A 27 -7.36 5.11 -3.80
CA TYR A 27 -8.08 3.85 -3.93
C TYR A 27 -7.70 2.84 -2.85
N ILE A 28 -6.40 2.62 -2.63
CA ILE A 28 -5.95 1.71 -1.57
C ILE A 28 -6.48 2.18 -0.21
N LYS A 29 -6.45 3.48 0.09
CA LYS A 29 -6.95 4.01 1.37
C LYS A 29 -8.43 3.73 1.59
N ASP A 30 -9.23 3.75 0.53
CA ASP A 30 -10.68 3.53 0.58
C ASP A 30 -11.04 2.03 0.61
N GLU A 31 -10.35 1.22 -0.19
CA GLU A 31 -10.66 -0.20 -0.37
C GLU A 31 -10.02 -1.13 0.66
N LEU A 32 -8.83 -0.79 1.16
CA LEU A 32 -8.15 -1.59 2.18
C LEU A 32 -8.97 -1.79 3.47
N PRO A 33 -9.58 -0.75 4.08
CA PRO A 33 -10.45 -0.95 5.24
C PRO A 33 -11.71 -1.74 4.89
N LYS A 34 -12.30 -1.58 3.70
CA LYS A 34 -13.44 -2.40 3.24
C LYS A 34 -13.05 -3.88 3.16
N TYR A 35 -11.90 -4.16 2.56
CA TYR A 35 -11.37 -5.52 2.45
C TYR A 35 -11.12 -6.14 3.83
N LYS A 36 -10.50 -5.39 4.75
CA LYS A 36 -10.28 -5.85 6.13
C LYS A 36 -11.58 -6.01 6.93
N ALA A 37 -12.61 -5.20 6.66
CA ALA A 37 -13.91 -5.36 7.29
C ALA A 37 -14.59 -6.68 6.86
N THR A 38 -14.45 -7.04 5.57
CA THR A 38 -14.93 -8.34 5.06
C THR A 38 -14.07 -9.53 5.48
N HIS A 39 -12.76 -9.31 5.66
CA HIS A 39 -11.78 -10.33 6.06
C HIS A 39 -11.00 -9.89 7.30
N PRO A 40 -11.60 -9.92 8.51
CA PRO A 40 -10.95 -9.41 9.72
C PRO A 40 -9.70 -10.20 10.13
N ASN A 41 -9.53 -11.42 9.62
CA ASN A 41 -8.42 -12.32 9.93
C ASN A 41 -7.28 -12.28 8.89
N ILE A 42 -7.38 -11.40 7.88
CA ILE A 42 -6.32 -11.30 6.87
C ILE A 42 -5.20 -10.37 7.34
N GLU A 43 -3.95 -10.75 7.04
CA GLU A 43 -2.81 -9.88 7.29
C GLU A 43 -2.88 -8.62 6.42
N HIS A 44 -2.42 -7.48 6.95
CA HIS A 44 -2.40 -6.21 6.22
C HIS A 44 -1.69 -6.32 4.86
N LYS A 45 -0.62 -7.12 4.78
CA LYS A 45 0.15 -7.32 3.55
C LYS A 45 -0.65 -8.06 2.47
N GLU A 46 -1.42 -9.06 2.87
CA GLU A 46 -2.31 -9.82 1.98
C GLU A 46 -3.50 -8.98 1.52
N ALA A 47 -4.17 -8.26 2.44
CA ALA A 47 -5.22 -7.31 2.08
C ALA A 47 -4.70 -6.25 1.09
N PHE A 48 -3.49 -5.72 1.34
CA PHE A 48 -2.88 -4.74 0.45
C PHE A 48 -2.59 -5.32 -0.93
N ARG A 49 -2.05 -6.55 -1.02
CA ARG A 49 -1.83 -7.24 -2.30
C ARG A 49 -3.13 -7.43 -3.06
N GLN A 50 -4.19 -7.86 -2.38
CA GLN A 50 -5.47 -8.11 -3.02
C GLN A 50 -6.10 -6.81 -3.53
N VAL A 51 -6.09 -5.75 -2.73
CA VAL A 51 -6.60 -4.44 -3.15
C VAL A 51 -5.73 -3.83 -4.24
N ALA A 52 -4.41 -3.99 -4.20
CA ALA A 52 -3.51 -3.58 -5.27
C ALA A 52 -3.75 -4.36 -6.58
N TYR A 53 -4.07 -5.65 -6.46
CA TYR A 53 -4.48 -6.47 -7.60
C TYR A 53 -5.80 -5.95 -8.17
N LEU A 54 -6.82 -5.70 -7.34
CA LEU A 54 -8.10 -5.13 -7.76
C LEU A 54 -7.93 -3.76 -8.44
N TRP A 55 -7.00 -2.92 -7.96
CA TRP A 55 -6.65 -1.66 -8.62
C TRP A 55 -6.16 -1.84 -10.06
N LYS A 56 -5.39 -2.90 -10.35
CA LYS A 56 -4.96 -3.21 -11.73
C LYS A 56 -6.17 -3.34 -12.67
N TYR A 57 -7.29 -3.84 -12.17
CA TYR A 57 -8.55 -4.00 -12.90
C TYR A 57 -9.53 -2.85 -12.72
N ALA A 58 -9.26 -1.90 -11.82
CA ALA A 58 -10.13 -0.78 -11.52
C ALA A 58 -10.21 0.20 -12.72
N PRO A 59 -11.39 0.81 -12.99
CA PRO A 59 -11.59 1.74 -14.09
C PRO A 59 -10.80 3.04 -13.97
N GLU A 60 -10.34 3.38 -12.76
CA GLU A 60 -9.51 4.56 -12.43
C GLU A 60 -8.02 4.41 -12.82
N ASN A 61 -7.60 3.24 -13.31
CA ASN A 61 -6.24 3.04 -13.81
C ASN A 61 -6.14 3.49 -15.28
N PRO A 62 -5.42 4.58 -15.61
CA PRO A 62 -5.32 5.10 -16.98
C PRO A 62 -4.58 4.17 -17.96
N ASN A 63 -3.96 3.08 -17.47
CA ASN A 63 -3.37 2.01 -18.30
C ASN A 63 -4.31 0.81 -18.49
N ARG A 64 -5.63 0.98 -18.30
CA ARG A 64 -6.60 0.02 -18.81
C ARG A 64 -6.53 0.09 -20.33
N THR A 65 -5.67 -0.70 -20.95
CA THR A 65 -5.79 -1.04 -22.36
C THR A 65 -7.05 -1.90 -22.49
N PRO A 66 -8.17 -1.40 -23.04
CA PRO A 66 -9.16 -2.34 -23.55
C PRO A 66 -8.46 -3.05 -24.72
N SER A 67 -8.33 -4.37 -24.63
CA SER A 67 -7.96 -5.15 -25.81
C SER A 67 -9.06 -5.07 -26.85
#